data_AF-A0A160T126-F1
#
_entry.id   AF-A0A160T126-F1
#
_cell.length_a   1.000
_cell.length_b   1.000
_cell.length_c   1.000
_cell.angle_alpha   90.00
_cell.angle_beta   90.00
_cell.angle_gamma   90.00
#
_symmetry.space_group_name_H-M   'P 1'
#
loop_
_entity.id
_entity.type
_entity.pdbx_description
1 polymer ?
#
loop_
_entity_poly.entity_id
_entity_poly.type
_entity_poly.pdbx_seq_one_letter_code
_entity_poly.pdbx_strand_id
1 'polypeptide(L)'
;MNPAIVIPAFCRPATLERLLASLAAAEVPAGTPLVLTIDRPAEERHRPGHTAVLHLAHGFHWPHGPKEVRQQPEHMGLVGNVFHAGSLAADFGAIVLLEDDLLVSRRFYGYAQQALAYYAAEPRLAGISLNTLWFNGFTHQPFIPLLDDGDVYFLQLSTPQGQVYTARQWAHFAEWLAVNGREVTTADNVHALFAAFPADDWLAVKAKYLAATQKYYVYPRESLTTNFGEPGTHFAQGTTLFQMPLQQFRREFRFMPFDDAVAVYDGFYEILPDRLSRMAVNLPVTAYEVDLYATKAAHQLQADYLLTSRPCRQPVATYGREMWPLEANVIGGVAGTGLSLARRADVDLSVAATRAAQGDNDRYFSRYRTGEAGRRRLFRRMGRLLGRGG
;
A
#
# COMPACT_ATOMS: atom_id res chain seq x y z
N MET A 1 -13.45 -17.52 -9.73
CA MET A 1 -12.06 -17.87 -10.09
C MET A 1 -11.37 -18.37 -8.83
N ASN A 2 -10.56 -19.44 -8.91
CA ASN A 2 -9.89 -20.03 -7.75
C ASN A 2 -8.38 -19.86 -7.92
N PRO A 3 -7.78 -18.78 -7.38
CA PRO A 3 -6.34 -18.55 -7.54
C PRO A 3 -5.53 -19.61 -6.77
N ALA A 4 -4.36 -19.97 -7.30
CA ALA A 4 -3.37 -20.73 -6.53
C ALA A 4 -2.69 -19.83 -5.49
N ILE A 5 -2.22 -20.40 -4.39
CA ILE A 5 -1.42 -19.67 -3.39
C ILE A 5 0.05 -19.93 -3.70
N VAL A 6 0.84 -18.86 -3.84
CA VAL A 6 2.26 -18.93 -4.17
C VAL A 6 3.08 -18.20 -3.09
N ILE A 7 4.12 -18.85 -2.59
CA ILE A 7 5.00 -18.32 -1.54
C ILE A 7 6.45 -18.34 -2.03
N PRO A 8 7.05 -17.18 -2.38
CA PRO A 8 8.49 -17.08 -2.49
C PRO A 8 9.12 -17.14 -1.10
N ALA A 9 10.08 -18.05 -0.92
CA ALA A 9 10.82 -18.24 0.32
C ALA A 9 12.32 -18.34 0.07
N PHE A 10 13.11 -18.18 1.13
CA PHE A 10 14.57 -18.28 1.05
C PHE A 10 15.16 -19.09 2.22
N CYS A 11 15.49 -18.44 3.34
CA CYS A 11 16.23 -19.07 4.43
C CYS A 11 15.69 -18.71 5.84
N ARG A 12 14.43 -18.30 5.95
CA ARG A 12 13.78 -17.89 7.21
C ARG A 12 12.72 -18.92 7.65
N PRO A 13 13.12 -20.03 8.31
CA PRO A 13 12.18 -21.13 8.63
C PRO A 13 11.06 -20.70 9.59
N ALA A 14 11.36 -19.89 10.61
CA ALA A 14 10.37 -19.50 11.63
C ALA A 14 9.25 -18.59 11.05
N THR A 15 9.61 -17.71 10.11
CA THR A 15 8.63 -16.82 9.47
C THR A 15 7.73 -17.63 8.53
N LEU A 16 8.34 -18.51 7.72
CA LEU A 16 7.60 -19.42 6.84
C LEU A 16 6.67 -20.32 7.63
N GLU A 17 7.12 -20.89 8.75
CA GLU A 17 6.29 -21.74 9.62
C GLU A 17 5.05 -20.99 10.13
N ARG A 18 5.22 -19.73 10.56
CA ARG A 18 4.11 -18.88 10.99
C ARG A 18 3.12 -18.62 9.87
N LEU A 19 3.58 -18.30 8.65
CA LEU A 19 2.70 -18.13 7.50
C LEU A 19 1.94 -19.43 7.19
N LEU A 20 2.64 -20.56 7.09
CA LEU A 20 2.05 -21.87 6.79
C LEU A 20 1.01 -22.30 7.84
N ALA A 21 1.27 -22.05 9.12
CA ALA A 21 0.31 -22.30 10.20
C ALA A 21 -0.97 -21.46 10.02
N SER A 22 -0.84 -20.18 9.67
CA SER A 22 -2.00 -19.32 9.42
C SER A 22 -2.79 -19.73 8.18
N LEU A 23 -2.10 -20.20 7.13
CA LEU A 23 -2.73 -20.73 5.91
C LEU A 23 -3.49 -22.03 6.18
N ALA A 24 -2.92 -22.96 6.93
CA ALA A 24 -3.59 -24.21 7.30
C ALA A 24 -4.89 -23.95 8.09
N ALA A 25 -4.90 -22.91 8.93
CA ALA A 25 -6.04 -22.53 9.76
C ALA A 25 -7.09 -21.64 9.04
N ALA A 26 -6.81 -21.20 7.81
CA ALA A 26 -7.70 -20.32 7.05
C ALA A 26 -8.83 -21.10 6.35
N GLU A 27 -9.92 -20.40 6.01
CA GLU A 27 -11.01 -20.97 5.22
C GLU A 27 -10.65 -20.90 3.73
N VAL A 28 -10.03 -21.97 3.23
CA VAL A 28 -9.63 -22.15 1.83
C VAL A 28 -10.40 -23.33 1.23
N PRO A 29 -11.00 -23.21 0.03
CA PRO A 29 -11.70 -24.31 -0.62
C PRO A 29 -10.79 -25.50 -0.92
N ALA A 30 -11.35 -26.72 -0.85
CA ALA A 30 -10.66 -27.94 -1.23
C ALA A 30 -10.23 -27.92 -2.71
N GLY A 31 -9.05 -28.49 -2.99
CA GLY A 31 -8.43 -28.49 -4.31
C GLY A 31 -7.61 -27.24 -4.62
N THR A 32 -7.46 -26.29 -3.69
CA THR A 32 -6.65 -25.07 -3.90
C THR A 32 -5.15 -25.41 -3.92
N PRO A 33 -4.42 -25.13 -5.01
CA PRO A 33 -2.98 -25.39 -5.06
C PRO A 33 -2.18 -24.45 -4.15
N LEU A 34 -1.18 -25.00 -3.47
CA LEU A 34 -0.14 -24.26 -2.78
C LEU A 34 1.22 -24.55 -3.43
N VAL A 35 1.92 -23.50 -3.90
CA VAL A 35 3.26 -23.61 -4.49
C VAL A 35 4.24 -22.80 -3.66
N LEU A 36 5.31 -23.45 -3.18
CA LEU A 36 6.43 -22.77 -2.54
C LEU A 36 7.61 -22.68 -3.52
N THR A 37 8.06 -21.46 -3.84
CA THR A 37 9.24 -21.24 -4.68
C THR A 37 10.42 -20.82 -3.80
N ILE A 38 11.40 -21.72 -3.64
CA ILE A 38 12.49 -21.57 -2.68
C ILE A 38 13.76 -21.20 -3.43
N ASP A 39 14.24 -19.97 -3.24
CA ASP A 39 15.47 -19.48 -3.88
C ASP A 39 16.71 -20.16 -3.30
N ARG A 40 17.70 -20.43 -4.16
CA ARG A 40 18.93 -21.10 -3.75
C ARG A 40 19.90 -20.09 -3.12
N PRO A 41 20.60 -20.43 -2.02
CA PRO A 41 21.58 -19.53 -1.44
C PRO A 41 22.84 -19.43 -2.29
N ALA A 42 23.28 -18.20 -2.59
CA ALA A 42 24.60 -17.93 -3.15
C ALA A 42 25.73 -18.08 -2.10
N GLU A 43 25.43 -17.77 -0.84
CA GLU A 43 26.41 -17.74 0.25
C GLU A 43 26.23 -18.90 1.24
N GLU A 44 27.34 -19.44 1.72
CA GLU A 44 27.36 -20.59 2.64
C GLU A 44 26.59 -20.32 3.94
N ARG A 45 26.68 -19.08 4.46
CA ARG A 45 26.01 -18.67 5.70
C ARG A 45 24.49 -18.86 5.68
N HIS A 46 23.87 -18.84 4.49
CA HIS A 46 22.42 -18.98 4.34
C HIS A 46 21.98 -20.45 4.22
N ARG A 47 22.91 -21.40 4.02
CA ARG A 47 22.57 -22.82 3.82
C ARG A 47 21.81 -23.45 4.99
N PRO A 48 22.19 -23.25 6.27
CA PRO A 48 21.45 -23.87 7.37
C PRO A 48 19.98 -23.46 7.40
N GLY A 49 19.71 -22.15 7.27
CA GLY A 49 18.34 -21.62 7.22
C GLY A 49 17.56 -22.09 6.00
N HIS A 50 18.20 -22.14 4.83
CA HIS A 50 17.60 -22.66 3.60
C HIS A 50 17.27 -24.15 3.69
N THR A 51 18.16 -24.99 4.23
CA THR A 51 17.89 -26.41 4.45
C THR A 51 16.71 -26.62 5.41
N ALA A 52 16.61 -25.80 6.46
CA ALA A 52 15.46 -25.83 7.36
C ALA A 52 14.15 -25.42 6.65
N VAL A 53 14.19 -24.41 5.79
CA VAL A 53 13.05 -24.00 4.94
C VAL A 53 12.61 -25.13 4.00
N LEU A 54 13.54 -25.81 3.33
CA LEU A 54 13.22 -26.96 2.48
C LEU A 54 12.59 -28.11 3.28
N HIS A 55 13.18 -28.45 4.43
CA HIS A 55 12.64 -29.51 5.29
C HIS A 55 11.20 -29.18 5.75
N LEU A 56 10.96 -27.95 6.20
CA LEU A 56 9.64 -27.45 6.57
C LEU A 56 8.66 -27.50 5.39
N ALA A 57 9.06 -26.97 4.23
CA ALA A 57 8.23 -26.94 3.03
C ALA A 57 7.82 -28.34 2.57
N HIS A 58 8.74 -29.30 2.56
CA HIS A 58 8.44 -30.69 2.21
C HIS A 58 7.60 -31.41 3.26
N GLY A 59 7.88 -31.20 4.55
CA GLY A 59 7.15 -31.83 5.66
C GLY A 59 5.76 -31.25 5.93
N PHE A 60 5.48 -30.02 5.53
CA PHE A 60 4.20 -29.36 5.78
C PHE A 60 3.04 -30.05 5.06
N HIS A 61 2.00 -30.46 5.80
CA HIS A 61 0.77 -30.99 5.22
C HIS A 61 -0.18 -29.84 4.86
N TRP A 62 -0.47 -29.67 3.57
CA TRP A 62 -1.46 -28.70 3.08
C TRP A 62 -2.86 -29.34 3.08
N PRO A 63 -3.78 -28.92 3.98
CA PRO A 63 -5.06 -29.60 4.13
C PRO A 63 -6.08 -29.25 3.04
N HIS A 64 -5.82 -28.23 2.21
CA HIS A 64 -6.81 -27.67 1.30
C HIS A 64 -6.60 -28.04 -0.18
N GLY A 65 -5.59 -28.84 -0.53
CA GLY A 65 -5.36 -29.22 -1.93
C GLY A 65 -3.96 -29.77 -2.23
N PRO A 66 -3.53 -29.74 -3.51
CA PRO A 66 -2.19 -30.17 -3.88
C PRO A 66 -1.14 -29.15 -3.40
N LYS A 67 0.03 -29.66 -2.98
CA LYS A 67 1.20 -28.86 -2.60
C LYS A 67 2.36 -29.17 -3.52
N GLU A 68 3.01 -28.14 -4.02
CA GLU A 68 4.24 -28.23 -4.80
C GLU A 68 5.36 -27.42 -4.13
N VAL A 69 6.56 -27.99 -4.10
CA VAL A 69 7.78 -27.30 -3.63
C VAL A 69 8.75 -27.22 -4.80
N ARG A 70 9.01 -26.01 -5.28
CA ARG A 70 9.93 -25.70 -6.38
C ARG A 70 11.19 -25.07 -5.81
N GLN A 71 12.25 -25.86 -5.68
CA GLN A 71 13.58 -25.32 -5.39
C GLN A 71 14.21 -24.77 -6.66
N GLN A 72 14.71 -23.54 -6.62
CA GLN A 72 15.36 -22.94 -7.79
C GLN A 72 16.71 -23.61 -8.09
N PRO A 73 17.03 -23.86 -9.38
CA PRO A 73 18.29 -24.50 -9.76
C PRO A 73 19.50 -23.60 -9.45
N GLU A 74 19.31 -22.28 -9.55
CA GLU A 74 20.34 -21.25 -9.38
C GLU A 74 19.84 -20.16 -8.43
N HIS A 75 20.76 -19.32 -7.94
CA HIS A 75 20.39 -18.17 -7.11
C HIS A 75 19.77 -17.07 -7.98
N MET A 76 18.48 -16.79 -7.75
CA MET A 76 17.74 -15.75 -8.47
C MET A 76 17.77 -14.39 -7.77
N GLY A 77 18.04 -14.38 -6.46
CA GLY A 77 17.88 -13.20 -5.62
C GLY A 77 16.41 -12.85 -5.38
N LEU A 78 16.18 -11.85 -4.50
CA LEU A 78 14.83 -11.48 -4.04
C LEU A 78 13.88 -11.17 -5.20
N VAL A 79 14.24 -10.21 -6.06
CA VAL A 79 13.38 -9.79 -7.18
C VAL A 79 13.16 -10.93 -8.18
N GLY A 80 14.22 -11.68 -8.48
CA GLY A 80 14.13 -12.82 -9.40
C GLY A 80 13.13 -13.86 -8.89
N ASN A 81 13.22 -14.26 -7.62
CA ASN A 81 12.31 -15.24 -7.04
C ASN A 81 10.87 -14.70 -6.93
N VAL A 82 10.67 -13.44 -6.53
CA VAL A 82 9.33 -12.81 -6.49
C VAL A 82 8.70 -12.74 -7.88
N PHE A 83 9.47 -12.40 -8.92
CA PHE A 83 8.94 -12.34 -10.28
C PHE A 83 8.69 -13.72 -10.87
N HIS A 84 9.52 -14.71 -10.56
CA HIS A 84 9.26 -16.09 -10.93
C HIS A 84 7.96 -16.59 -10.27
N ALA A 85 7.81 -16.38 -8.96
CA ALA A 85 6.57 -16.69 -8.24
C ALA A 85 5.36 -16.00 -8.89
N GLY A 86 5.51 -14.73 -9.29
CA GLY A 86 4.48 -13.99 -10.00
C GLY A 86 4.11 -14.56 -11.36
N SER A 87 5.09 -15.08 -12.11
CA SER A 87 4.85 -15.69 -13.42
C SER A 87 4.01 -16.95 -13.40
N LEU A 88 3.87 -17.60 -12.23
CA LEU A 88 2.98 -18.75 -12.07
C LEU A 88 1.50 -18.38 -12.27
N ALA A 89 1.16 -17.08 -12.28
CA ALA A 89 -0.14 -16.63 -12.75
C ALA A 89 -0.49 -17.17 -14.14
N ALA A 90 0.50 -17.36 -15.04
CA ALA A 90 0.27 -17.96 -16.36
C ALA A 90 -0.18 -19.42 -16.27
N ASP A 91 0.36 -20.19 -15.32
CA ASP A 91 0.05 -21.61 -15.15
C ASP A 91 -1.35 -21.82 -14.51
N PHE A 92 -1.70 -20.96 -13.55
CA PHE A 92 -2.90 -21.12 -12.72
C PHE A 92 -4.06 -20.17 -13.11
N GLY A 93 -3.86 -19.27 -14.06
CA GLY A 93 -4.82 -18.24 -14.47
C GLY A 93 -4.91 -17.04 -13.50
N ALA A 94 -4.76 -17.26 -12.20
CA ALA A 94 -4.56 -16.23 -11.18
C ALA A 94 -3.87 -16.80 -9.94
N ILE A 95 -3.21 -15.93 -9.19
CA ILE A 95 -2.51 -16.30 -7.96
C ILE A 95 -2.79 -15.34 -6.81
N VAL A 96 -2.61 -15.84 -5.59
CA VAL A 96 -2.37 -15.09 -4.36
C VAL A 96 -0.89 -15.27 -4.01
N LEU A 97 -0.11 -14.20 -4.14
CA LEU A 97 1.31 -14.16 -3.82
C LEU A 97 1.52 -13.63 -2.39
N LEU A 98 2.15 -14.42 -1.52
CA LEU A 98 2.40 -14.11 -0.12
C LEU A 98 3.89 -14.25 0.21
N GLU A 99 4.53 -13.19 0.71
CA GLU A 99 5.89 -13.28 1.26
C GLU A 99 5.91 -14.07 2.57
N ASP A 100 7.03 -14.74 2.86
CA ASP A 100 7.21 -15.66 3.98
C ASP A 100 7.14 -15.01 5.38
N ASP A 101 7.07 -13.68 5.49
CA ASP A 101 6.98 -12.93 6.74
C ASP A 101 5.57 -12.42 7.08
N LEU A 102 4.59 -12.77 6.25
CA LEU A 102 3.19 -12.41 6.45
C LEU A 102 2.46 -13.41 7.35
N LEU A 103 1.34 -12.95 7.90
CA LEU A 103 0.29 -13.79 8.48
C LEU A 103 -1.04 -13.41 7.84
N VAL A 104 -1.83 -14.42 7.48
CA VAL A 104 -3.12 -14.22 6.82
C VAL A 104 -4.31 -14.28 7.79
N SER A 105 -5.33 -13.52 7.47
CA SER A 105 -6.68 -13.67 8.00
C SER A 105 -7.26 -15.03 7.60
N ARG A 106 -8.16 -15.59 8.44
CA ARG A 106 -8.96 -16.76 8.04
C ARG A 106 -9.84 -16.52 6.80
N ARG A 107 -10.10 -15.27 6.44
CA ARG A 107 -10.97 -14.83 5.34
C ARG A 107 -10.24 -14.42 4.07
N PHE A 108 -8.91 -14.40 4.07
CA PHE A 108 -8.11 -13.81 2.99
C PHE A 108 -8.48 -14.38 1.60
N TYR A 109 -8.67 -15.70 1.51
CA TYR A 109 -8.95 -16.38 0.25
C TYR A 109 -10.35 -16.03 -0.28
N GLY A 110 -11.35 -16.00 0.61
CA GLY A 110 -12.71 -15.62 0.24
C GLY A 110 -12.79 -14.19 -0.30
N TYR A 111 -12.04 -13.25 0.28
CA TYR A 111 -11.90 -11.90 -0.29
C TYR A 111 -11.21 -11.94 -1.65
N ALA A 112 -10.08 -12.65 -1.79
CA ALA A 112 -9.33 -12.74 -3.03
C ALA A 112 -10.22 -13.25 -4.19
N GLN A 113 -11.03 -14.28 -3.94
CA GLN A 113 -11.97 -14.82 -4.93
C GLN A 113 -13.03 -13.80 -5.34
N GLN A 114 -13.66 -13.10 -4.38
CA GLN A 114 -14.71 -12.12 -4.68
C GLN A 114 -14.13 -10.89 -5.40
N ALA A 115 -12.98 -10.39 -4.95
CA ALA A 115 -12.30 -9.26 -5.58
C ALA A 115 -11.83 -9.61 -6.99
N LEU A 116 -11.28 -10.81 -7.24
CA LEU A 116 -10.96 -11.27 -8.59
C LEU A 116 -12.21 -11.39 -9.46
N ALA A 117 -13.30 -11.95 -8.93
CA ALA A 117 -14.55 -12.07 -9.68
C ALA A 117 -15.10 -10.72 -10.12
N TYR A 118 -14.91 -9.67 -9.31
CA TYR A 118 -15.38 -8.33 -9.60
C TYR A 118 -14.41 -7.53 -10.49
N TYR A 119 -13.11 -7.56 -10.19
CA TYR A 119 -12.12 -6.64 -10.76
C TYR A 119 -11.21 -7.24 -11.83
N ALA A 120 -11.17 -8.55 -12.04
CA ALA A 120 -10.23 -9.18 -12.98
C ALA A 120 -10.34 -8.59 -14.41
N ALA A 121 -11.54 -8.17 -14.81
CA ALA A 121 -11.82 -7.61 -16.12
C ALA A 121 -11.43 -6.13 -16.28
N GLU A 122 -11.34 -5.37 -15.19
CA GLU A 122 -11.16 -3.90 -15.21
C GLU A 122 -9.76 -3.49 -15.68
N PRO A 123 -9.62 -2.85 -16.85
CA PRO A 123 -8.32 -2.58 -17.48
C PRO A 123 -7.44 -1.59 -16.69
N ARG A 124 -8.02 -0.74 -15.85
CA ARG A 124 -7.29 0.23 -15.01
C ARG A 124 -6.67 -0.41 -13.77
N LEU A 125 -6.93 -1.69 -13.51
CA LEU A 125 -6.40 -2.39 -12.33
C LEU A 125 -5.29 -3.36 -12.69
N ALA A 126 -4.17 -3.23 -11.99
CA ALA A 126 -3.01 -4.11 -12.12
C ALA A 126 -3.02 -5.28 -11.12
N GLY A 127 -3.84 -5.20 -10.08
CA GLY A 127 -3.92 -6.23 -9.06
C GLY A 127 -4.77 -5.80 -7.88
N ILE A 128 -4.81 -6.66 -6.87
CA ILE A 128 -5.52 -6.49 -5.62
C ILE A 128 -4.52 -6.74 -4.48
N SER A 129 -4.53 -5.89 -3.47
CA SER A 129 -3.82 -6.07 -2.21
C SER A 129 -4.68 -6.88 -1.23
N LEU A 130 -4.04 -7.67 -0.37
CA LEU A 130 -4.67 -8.24 0.82
C LEU A 130 -4.43 -7.40 2.08
N ASN A 131 -3.57 -6.39 1.99
CA ASN A 131 -3.23 -5.49 3.07
C ASN A 131 -3.92 -4.13 2.90
N THR A 132 -4.18 -3.42 4.01
CA THR A 132 -4.52 -2.00 4.00
C THR A 132 -3.38 -1.16 4.56
N LEU A 133 -3.22 0.06 4.06
CA LEU A 133 -2.22 1.01 4.53
C LEU A 133 -2.82 1.92 5.61
N TRP A 134 -2.01 2.29 6.60
CA TRP A 134 -2.41 3.23 7.65
C TRP A 134 -1.55 4.51 7.67
N PHE A 135 -0.50 4.55 6.85
CA PHE A 135 0.42 5.67 6.73
C PHE A 135 0.88 5.85 5.28
N ASN A 136 1.29 7.06 4.96
CA ASN A 136 1.95 7.42 3.72
C ASN A 136 3.40 6.94 3.78
N GLY A 137 3.78 6.03 2.89
CA GLY A 137 5.11 5.41 2.87
C GLY A 137 6.29 6.37 2.66
N PHE A 138 6.04 7.62 2.25
CA PHE A 138 7.09 8.61 2.01
C PHE A 138 7.28 9.58 3.18
N THR A 139 6.18 9.96 3.84
CA THR A 139 6.21 10.96 4.92
C THR A 139 6.05 10.35 6.31
N HIS A 140 5.63 9.09 6.40
CA HIS A 140 5.21 8.41 7.65
C HIS A 140 4.02 9.07 8.36
N GLN A 141 3.34 10.00 7.69
CA GLN A 141 2.12 10.61 8.18
C GLN A 141 0.95 9.63 8.01
N PRO A 142 -0.07 9.65 8.89
CA PRO A 142 -1.28 8.85 8.72
C PRO A 142 -1.87 8.99 7.32
N PHE A 143 -2.27 7.85 6.75
CA PHE A 143 -3.02 7.78 5.50
C PHE A 143 -4.34 7.09 5.78
N ILE A 144 -5.42 7.82 5.57
CA ILE A 144 -6.78 7.38 5.88
C ILE A 144 -7.64 7.65 4.66
N PRO A 145 -7.90 6.62 3.84
CA PRO A 145 -8.75 6.75 2.67
C PRO A 145 -10.13 7.30 3.04
N LEU A 146 -10.67 8.21 2.22
CA LEU A 146 -12.04 8.68 2.33
C LEU A 146 -12.99 7.49 2.30
N LEU A 147 -14.07 7.59 3.07
CA LEU A 147 -15.07 6.54 3.16
C LEU A 147 -16.10 6.72 2.05
N ASP A 148 -16.46 5.61 1.41
CA ASP A 148 -17.63 5.45 0.57
C ASP A 148 -18.36 4.16 0.97
N ASP A 149 -19.36 3.82 0.17
CA ASP A 149 -20.18 2.63 0.31
C ASP A 149 -19.43 1.31 0.10
N GLY A 150 -18.17 1.35 -0.38
CA GLY A 150 -17.36 0.19 -0.65
C GLY A 150 -16.46 -0.23 0.52
N ASP A 151 -16.15 -1.52 0.58
CA ASP A 151 -15.17 -2.09 1.52
C ASP A 151 -13.72 -1.97 1.02
N VAL A 152 -13.49 -1.21 -0.07
CA VAL A 152 -12.18 -1.05 -0.72
C VAL A 152 -11.88 0.41 -1.05
N TYR A 153 -10.61 0.69 -1.33
CA TYR A 153 -10.13 1.92 -1.97
C TYR A 153 -9.11 1.57 -3.06
N PHE A 154 -8.72 2.55 -3.88
CA PHE A 154 -7.79 2.36 -4.98
C PHE A 154 -6.55 3.23 -4.80
N LEU A 155 -5.38 2.67 -5.05
CA LEU A 155 -4.11 3.37 -4.92
C LEU A 155 -3.18 2.98 -6.07
N GLN A 156 -2.49 3.96 -6.66
CA GLN A 156 -1.47 3.75 -7.70
C GLN A 156 -0.12 3.32 -7.10
N LEU A 157 -0.15 2.38 -6.16
CA LEU A 157 1.01 1.71 -5.60
C LEU A 157 0.64 0.25 -5.32
N SER A 158 1.61 -0.65 -5.35
CA SER A 158 1.42 -2.05 -4.95
C SER A 158 2.40 -2.38 -3.84
N THR A 159 1.95 -2.84 -2.68
CA THR A 159 2.83 -3.19 -1.56
C THR A 159 3.12 -4.70 -1.52
N PRO A 160 4.25 -5.13 -0.93
CA PRO A 160 4.64 -6.56 -0.80
C PRO A 160 3.71 -7.40 0.09
N GLN A 161 2.76 -6.79 0.78
CA GLN A 161 2.04 -7.40 1.90
C GLN A 161 0.83 -8.25 1.46
N GLY A 162 1.02 -9.08 0.45
CA GLY A 162 -0.01 -9.97 -0.11
C GLY A 162 -0.65 -9.36 -1.34
N GLN A 163 -0.39 -9.99 -2.48
CA GLN A 163 -0.84 -9.53 -3.79
C GLN A 163 -1.70 -10.60 -4.46
N VAL A 164 -2.72 -10.16 -5.19
CA VAL A 164 -3.60 -11.04 -5.96
C VAL A 164 -3.73 -10.47 -7.36
N TYR A 165 -3.48 -11.29 -8.37
CA TYR A 165 -3.60 -10.86 -9.76
C TYR A 165 -3.78 -12.04 -10.71
N THR A 166 -4.32 -11.72 -11.88
CA THR A 166 -4.54 -12.67 -12.98
C THR A 166 -3.30 -12.84 -13.86
N ALA A 167 -3.28 -13.90 -14.66
CA ALA A 167 -2.30 -14.12 -15.73
C ALA A 167 -2.17 -12.89 -16.64
N ARG A 168 -3.30 -12.29 -17.01
CA ARG A 168 -3.34 -11.11 -17.89
C ARG A 168 -2.70 -9.89 -17.25
N GLN A 169 -3.00 -9.64 -15.98
CA GLN A 169 -2.39 -8.53 -15.23
C GLN A 169 -0.88 -8.72 -15.06
N TRP A 170 -0.44 -9.96 -14.80
CA TRP A 170 0.97 -10.29 -14.76
C TRP A 170 1.65 -10.10 -16.12
N ALA A 171 1.04 -10.60 -17.20
CA ALA A 171 1.56 -10.48 -18.56
C ALA A 171 1.77 -9.01 -18.96
N HIS A 172 0.80 -8.14 -18.71
CA HIS A 172 0.94 -6.70 -18.98
C HIS A 172 2.13 -6.08 -18.23
N PHE A 173 2.36 -6.47 -16.97
CA PHE A 173 3.52 -6.02 -16.22
C PHE A 173 4.83 -6.55 -16.82
N ALA A 174 4.89 -7.84 -17.14
CA ALA A 174 6.08 -8.47 -17.70
C ALA A 174 6.45 -7.90 -19.08
N GLU A 175 5.46 -7.68 -19.95
CA GLU A 175 5.63 -7.03 -21.26
C GLU A 175 6.13 -5.60 -21.11
N TRP A 176 5.53 -4.81 -20.21
CA TRP A 176 5.98 -3.46 -19.92
C TRP A 176 7.43 -3.46 -19.39
N LEU A 177 7.76 -4.38 -18.48
CA LEU A 177 9.08 -4.49 -17.87
C LEU A 177 10.15 -4.84 -18.90
N ALA A 178 9.84 -5.72 -19.86
CA ALA A 178 10.76 -6.12 -20.92
C ALA A 178 11.17 -4.94 -21.83
N VAL A 179 10.27 -3.96 -22.00
CA VAL A 179 10.52 -2.77 -22.83
C VAL A 179 11.18 -1.64 -22.03
N ASN A 180 10.76 -1.42 -20.79
CA ASN A 180 11.14 -0.24 -20.01
C ASN A 180 12.31 -0.49 -19.03
N GLY A 181 12.65 -1.75 -18.79
CA GLY A 181 13.67 -2.12 -17.81
C GLY A 181 13.26 -1.85 -16.37
N ARG A 182 14.22 -2.03 -15.45
CA ARG A 182 14.01 -1.92 -13.99
C ARG A 182 14.48 -0.60 -13.40
N GLU A 183 15.18 0.22 -14.16
CA GLU A 183 15.75 1.45 -13.64
C GLU A 183 14.65 2.45 -13.31
N VAL A 184 14.71 3.02 -12.11
CA VAL A 184 13.80 4.07 -11.64
C VAL A 184 14.64 5.30 -11.34
N THR A 185 14.24 6.42 -11.94
CA THR A 185 14.96 7.69 -11.88
C THR A 185 14.07 8.78 -11.31
N THR A 186 14.67 9.91 -10.94
CA THR A 186 13.91 11.08 -10.47
C THR A 186 13.11 11.78 -11.58
N ALA A 187 13.29 11.39 -12.84
CA ALA A 187 12.50 11.88 -13.97
C ALA A 187 11.21 11.06 -14.19
N ASP A 188 11.12 9.86 -13.60
CA ASP A 188 9.90 9.07 -13.62
C ASP A 188 8.81 9.76 -12.78
N ASN A 189 7.54 9.58 -13.15
CA ASN A 189 6.41 10.18 -12.43
C ASN A 189 6.05 9.41 -11.14
N VAL A 190 7.06 9.22 -10.28
CA VAL A 190 6.97 8.53 -8.98
C VAL A 190 7.72 9.34 -7.94
N HIS A 191 7.52 9.03 -6.66
CA HIS A 191 8.22 9.74 -5.59
C HIS A 191 9.74 9.55 -5.70
N ALA A 192 10.51 10.64 -5.54
CA ALA A 192 11.96 10.65 -5.74
C ALA A 192 12.73 9.66 -4.85
N LEU A 193 12.16 9.28 -3.70
CA LEU A 193 12.69 8.24 -2.81
C LEU A 193 12.90 6.90 -3.55
N PHE A 194 12.05 6.57 -4.52
CA PHE A 194 12.19 5.31 -5.26
C PHE A 194 13.45 5.24 -6.12
N ALA A 195 14.01 6.38 -6.56
CA ALA A 195 15.28 6.40 -7.27
C ALA A 195 16.48 6.08 -6.36
N ALA A 196 16.30 6.16 -5.05
CA ALA A 196 17.31 5.79 -4.05
C ALA A 196 17.19 4.33 -3.58
N PHE A 197 16.20 3.59 -4.08
CA PHE A 197 16.00 2.20 -3.67
C PHE A 197 17.09 1.29 -4.27
N PRO A 198 17.48 0.23 -3.55
CA PRO A 198 18.39 -0.78 -4.09
C PRO A 198 17.86 -1.39 -5.40
N ALA A 199 18.77 -1.81 -6.28
CA ALA A 199 18.40 -2.42 -7.55
C ALA A 199 17.59 -3.73 -7.37
N ASP A 200 17.73 -4.39 -6.23
CA ASP A 200 16.99 -5.58 -5.80
C ASP A 200 15.68 -5.27 -5.04
N ASP A 201 15.17 -4.05 -5.16
CA ASP A 201 13.82 -3.68 -4.73
C ASP A 201 12.86 -3.67 -5.92
N TRP A 202 11.76 -4.41 -5.81
CA TRP A 202 10.76 -4.49 -6.88
C TRP A 202 9.60 -3.49 -6.70
N LEU A 203 9.45 -2.88 -5.52
CA LEU A 203 8.39 -1.90 -5.21
C LEU A 203 8.54 -0.65 -6.08
N ALA A 204 9.77 -0.14 -6.22
CA ALA A 204 10.07 1.01 -7.08
C ALA A 204 9.70 0.73 -8.54
N VAL A 205 10.05 -0.45 -9.05
CA VAL A 205 9.75 -0.89 -10.43
C VAL A 205 8.24 -0.98 -10.65
N LYS A 206 7.50 -1.56 -9.70
CA LYS A 206 6.04 -1.62 -9.77
C LYS A 206 5.41 -0.24 -9.70
N ALA A 207 5.88 0.67 -8.84
CA ALA A 207 5.38 2.03 -8.77
C ALA A 207 5.55 2.75 -10.12
N LYS A 208 6.71 2.60 -10.77
CA LYS A 208 6.97 3.13 -12.11
C LYS A 208 6.00 2.56 -13.15
N TYR A 209 5.78 1.24 -13.15
CA TYR A 209 4.79 0.59 -14.03
C TYR A 209 3.38 1.17 -13.85
N LEU A 210 2.92 1.28 -12.60
CA LEU A 210 1.59 1.77 -12.28
C LEU A 210 1.39 3.24 -12.71
N ALA A 211 2.39 4.08 -12.45
CA ALA A 211 2.37 5.49 -12.88
C ALA A 211 2.38 5.61 -14.41
N ALA A 212 3.28 4.91 -15.09
CA ALA A 212 3.43 4.98 -16.55
C ALA A 212 2.23 4.43 -17.33
N THR A 213 1.48 3.50 -16.73
CA THR A 213 0.31 2.86 -17.36
C THR A 213 -1.02 3.33 -16.79
N GLN A 214 -1.01 4.30 -15.88
CA GLN A 214 -2.17 4.83 -15.15
C GLN A 214 -3.03 3.71 -14.52
N LYS A 215 -2.36 2.70 -13.96
CA LYS A 215 -3.02 1.57 -13.30
C LYS A 215 -3.01 1.69 -11.78
N TYR A 216 -3.97 1.03 -11.15
CA TYR A 216 -4.17 1.06 -9.70
C TYR A 216 -4.22 -0.36 -9.13
N TYR A 217 -4.00 -0.48 -7.83
CA TYR A 217 -4.33 -1.66 -7.06
C TYR A 217 -5.58 -1.41 -6.23
N VAL A 218 -6.37 -2.46 -6.05
CA VAL A 218 -7.51 -2.47 -5.11
C VAL A 218 -7.00 -2.81 -3.72
N TYR A 219 -7.31 -1.99 -2.72
CA TYR A 219 -6.95 -2.24 -1.34
C TYR A 219 -8.21 -2.44 -0.49
N PRO A 220 -8.28 -3.47 0.37
CA PRO A 220 -9.35 -3.57 1.34
C PRO A 220 -9.21 -2.45 2.37
N ARG A 221 -10.32 -1.98 2.95
CA ARG A 221 -10.28 -1.05 4.09
C ARG A 221 -9.89 -1.73 5.41
N GLU A 222 -10.13 -3.04 5.49
CA GLU A 222 -9.78 -3.88 6.64
C GLU A 222 -8.75 -4.92 6.19
N SER A 223 -7.60 -4.99 6.86
CA SER A 223 -6.50 -5.84 6.40
C SER A 223 -6.83 -7.34 6.49
N LEU A 224 -6.36 -8.10 5.51
CA LEU A 224 -6.42 -9.58 5.48
C LEU A 224 -5.03 -10.21 5.59
N THR A 225 -3.99 -9.39 5.61
CA THR A 225 -2.60 -9.76 5.91
C THR A 225 -1.97 -8.77 6.89
N THR A 226 -1.03 -9.24 7.69
CA THR A 226 -0.19 -8.40 8.56
C THR A 226 1.26 -8.85 8.44
N ASN A 227 2.20 -7.93 8.56
CA ASN A 227 3.63 -8.20 8.40
C ASN A 227 4.35 -8.03 9.76
N PHE A 228 5.19 -8.99 10.13
CA PHE A 228 5.91 -9.03 11.42
C PHE A 228 7.16 -8.16 11.46
N GLY A 229 7.46 -7.44 10.38
CA GLY A 229 8.59 -6.55 10.19
C GLY A 229 9.90 -7.24 10.52
N GLU A 230 10.03 -8.49 10.13
CA GLU A 230 11.19 -9.33 10.43
C GLU A 230 12.44 -8.76 9.77
N PRO A 231 13.62 -8.88 10.40
CA PRO A 231 14.87 -8.55 9.74
C PRO A 231 14.99 -9.26 8.38
N GLY A 232 15.48 -8.53 7.39
CA GLY A 232 15.56 -8.98 6.00
C GLY A 232 16.29 -7.98 5.12
N THR A 233 16.13 -8.06 3.81
CA THR A 233 16.84 -7.19 2.85
C THR A 233 16.61 -5.71 3.11
N HIS A 234 15.43 -5.32 3.59
CA HIS A 234 15.05 -3.91 3.78
C HIS A 234 15.12 -3.40 5.23
N PHE A 235 15.21 -4.29 6.23
CA PHE A 235 15.24 -3.90 7.65
C PHE A 235 16.38 -4.60 8.41
N ALA A 236 17.28 -3.81 8.99
CA ALA A 236 18.38 -4.31 9.82
C ALA A 236 17.93 -4.76 11.23
N GLN A 237 16.78 -4.28 11.70
CA GLN A 237 16.17 -4.63 12.99
C GLN A 237 14.68 -4.86 12.82
N GLY A 238 14.11 -5.72 13.67
CA GLY A 238 12.68 -6.00 13.67
C GLY A 238 11.86 -4.74 13.92
N THR A 239 10.72 -4.58 13.23
CA THR A 239 9.83 -3.43 13.38
C THR A 239 8.37 -3.85 13.47
N THR A 240 7.57 -3.10 14.22
CA THR A 240 6.12 -3.30 14.32
C THR A 240 5.34 -2.31 13.46
N LEU A 241 6.02 -1.45 12.70
CA LEU A 241 5.41 -0.39 11.90
C LEU A 241 4.41 -0.92 10.85
N PHE A 242 4.64 -2.14 10.36
CA PHE A 242 3.82 -2.75 9.31
C PHE A 242 2.72 -3.68 9.85
N GLN A 243 2.53 -3.73 11.17
CA GLN A 243 1.46 -4.52 11.77
C GLN A 243 0.11 -3.87 11.51
N MET A 244 -0.85 -4.68 11.06
CA MET A 244 -2.23 -4.27 10.81
C MET A 244 -3.23 -5.12 11.59
N PRO A 245 -4.33 -4.52 12.09
CA PRO A 245 -5.47 -5.29 12.55
C PRO A 245 -6.03 -6.15 11.41
N LEU A 246 -6.23 -7.44 11.68
CA LEU A 246 -6.79 -8.37 10.72
C LEU A 246 -8.30 -8.49 10.89
N GLN A 247 -9.04 -8.32 9.80
CA GLN A 247 -10.44 -8.76 9.75
C GLN A 247 -10.48 -10.29 9.70
N GLN A 248 -11.28 -10.93 10.55
CA GLN A 248 -11.39 -12.39 10.68
C GLN A 248 -12.80 -12.93 10.37
N PHE A 249 -13.80 -12.07 10.26
CA PHE A 249 -15.21 -12.46 10.32
C PHE A 249 -16.01 -12.10 9.07
N ARG A 250 -15.74 -10.96 8.42
CA ARG A 250 -16.46 -10.55 7.21
C ARG A 250 -16.35 -11.60 6.11
N ARG A 251 -17.49 -12.02 5.59
CA ARG A 251 -17.61 -13.02 4.51
C ARG A 251 -17.99 -12.39 3.18
N GLU A 252 -18.78 -11.33 3.22
CA GLU A 252 -19.28 -10.63 2.04
C GLU A 252 -18.62 -9.26 1.97
N PHE A 253 -18.12 -8.91 0.80
CA PHE A 253 -17.44 -7.64 0.55
C PHE A 253 -18.22 -6.85 -0.50
N ARG A 254 -18.49 -5.58 -0.18
CA ARG A 254 -19.10 -4.64 -1.11
C ARG A 254 -18.02 -3.96 -1.93
N PHE A 255 -17.97 -4.29 -3.22
CA PHE A 255 -17.06 -3.67 -4.17
C PHE A 255 -17.77 -2.57 -4.96
N MET A 256 -17.01 -1.52 -5.27
CA MET A 256 -17.49 -0.39 -6.08
C MET A 256 -16.86 -0.44 -7.47
N PRO A 257 -17.60 -0.07 -8.54
CA PRO A 257 -17.00 0.20 -9.83
C PRO A 257 -15.91 1.27 -9.69
N PHE A 258 -14.82 1.15 -10.44
CA PHE A 258 -13.72 2.13 -10.38
C PHE A 258 -14.21 3.54 -10.71
N ASP A 259 -15.19 3.67 -11.62
CA ASP A 259 -15.76 4.96 -11.99
C ASP A 259 -16.65 5.57 -10.90
N ASP A 260 -17.22 4.78 -10.01
CA ASP A 260 -18.13 5.26 -8.94
C ASP A 260 -17.40 5.48 -7.62
N ALA A 261 -16.27 4.80 -7.40
CA ALA A 261 -15.49 4.93 -6.18
C ALA A 261 -15.00 6.36 -5.94
N VAL A 262 -15.08 6.84 -4.69
CA VAL A 262 -14.55 8.16 -4.32
C VAL A 262 -13.11 8.05 -3.84
N ALA A 263 -12.74 6.93 -3.21
CA ALA A 263 -11.44 6.72 -2.61
C ALA A 263 -10.42 6.20 -3.64
N VAL A 264 -10.00 7.06 -4.57
CA VAL A 264 -9.00 6.74 -5.59
C VAL A 264 -7.82 7.70 -5.49
N TYR A 265 -6.63 7.14 -5.27
CA TYR A 265 -5.41 7.86 -4.92
C TYR A 265 -4.28 7.58 -5.91
N ASP A 266 -3.47 8.59 -6.17
CA ASP A 266 -2.29 8.47 -7.03
C ASP A 266 -1.08 7.86 -6.30
N GLY A 267 0.05 7.77 -7.01
CA GLY A 267 1.30 7.19 -6.49
C GLY A 267 1.95 8.00 -5.36
N PHE A 268 1.38 9.13 -4.97
CA PHE A 268 1.83 10.04 -3.92
C PHE A 268 0.88 10.07 -2.71
N TYR A 269 -0.14 9.19 -2.70
CA TYR A 269 -1.24 9.14 -1.73
C TYR A 269 -2.19 10.34 -1.79
N GLU A 270 -2.18 11.09 -2.90
CA GLU A 270 -3.08 12.22 -3.09
C GLU A 270 -4.38 11.75 -3.74
N ILE A 271 -5.52 12.26 -3.25
CA ILE A 271 -6.82 11.97 -3.87
C ILE A 271 -6.83 12.52 -5.31
N LEU A 272 -7.40 11.76 -6.25
CA LEU A 272 -7.55 12.26 -7.62
C LEU A 272 -8.48 13.49 -7.67
N PRO A 273 -8.15 14.53 -8.46
CA PRO A 273 -8.93 15.76 -8.54
C PRO A 273 -10.41 15.54 -8.91
N ASP A 274 -10.69 14.64 -9.86
CA ASP A 274 -12.05 14.35 -10.31
C ASP A 274 -12.89 13.71 -9.19
N ARG A 275 -12.26 12.96 -8.28
CA ARG A 275 -12.91 12.30 -7.16
C ARG A 275 -13.23 13.30 -6.06
N LEU A 276 -12.27 14.14 -5.72
CA LEU A 276 -12.47 15.22 -4.76
C LEU A 276 -13.57 16.20 -5.23
N SER A 277 -13.59 16.53 -6.53
CA SER A 277 -14.58 17.45 -7.12
C SER A 277 -16.02 16.94 -7.04
N ARG A 278 -16.25 15.62 -6.98
CA ARG A 278 -17.60 15.04 -6.79
C ARG A 278 -18.15 15.30 -5.39
N MET A 279 -17.27 15.53 -4.42
CA MET A 279 -17.61 15.69 -3.01
C MET A 279 -17.54 17.15 -2.56
N ALA A 280 -16.63 17.93 -3.15
CA ALA A 280 -16.43 19.33 -2.81
C ALA A 280 -17.38 20.24 -3.62
N VAL A 281 -18.41 20.76 -2.96
CA VAL A 281 -19.53 21.47 -3.62
C VAL A 281 -19.14 22.87 -4.16
N ASN A 282 -18.05 23.47 -3.67
CA ASN A 282 -17.73 24.89 -3.90
C ASN A 282 -16.28 25.13 -4.34
N LEU A 283 -15.70 24.25 -5.16
CA LEU A 283 -14.37 24.52 -5.73
C LEU A 283 -14.46 25.59 -6.83
N PRO A 284 -13.68 26.68 -6.74
CA PRO A 284 -13.73 27.78 -7.72
C PRO A 284 -13.06 27.43 -9.06
N VAL A 285 -12.36 26.30 -9.15
CA VAL A 285 -11.72 25.81 -10.38
C VAL A 285 -12.02 24.33 -10.57
N THR A 286 -12.14 23.90 -11.83
CA THR A 286 -12.50 22.52 -12.19
C THR A 286 -11.32 21.67 -12.64
N ALA A 287 -10.19 22.29 -12.96
CA ALA A 287 -8.96 21.61 -13.39
C ALA A 287 -7.81 22.03 -12.47
N TYR A 288 -7.33 21.08 -11.67
CA TYR A 288 -6.25 21.28 -10.70
C TYR A 288 -5.57 19.95 -10.38
N GLU A 289 -4.39 20.01 -9.77
CA GLU A 289 -3.74 18.85 -9.15
C GLU A 289 -3.77 18.96 -7.62
N VAL A 290 -3.70 17.81 -6.95
CA VAL A 290 -3.70 17.71 -5.49
C VAL A 290 -2.29 17.36 -4.99
N ASP A 291 -1.82 18.06 -3.97
CA ASP A 291 -0.53 17.86 -3.29
C ASP A 291 -0.62 18.30 -1.82
N LEU A 292 -1.48 17.62 -1.05
CA LEU A 292 -1.74 17.90 0.37
C LEU A 292 -0.62 17.41 1.29
N TYR A 293 0.04 16.30 0.97
CA TYR A 293 1.22 15.80 1.66
C TYR A 293 2.51 16.58 1.30
N ALA A 294 2.46 17.45 0.29
CA ALA A 294 3.58 18.26 -0.21
C ALA A 294 4.79 17.40 -0.63
N THR A 295 4.54 16.28 -1.31
CA THR A 295 5.59 15.31 -1.70
C THR A 295 5.95 15.36 -3.17
N LYS A 296 5.09 15.91 -4.03
CA LYS A 296 5.35 15.99 -5.46
C LYS A 296 6.43 17.03 -5.78
N ALA A 297 7.35 16.67 -6.65
CA ALA A 297 8.38 17.58 -7.16
C ALA A 297 7.77 18.61 -8.13
N ALA A 298 8.43 19.75 -8.31
CA ALA A 298 7.92 20.83 -9.17
C ALA A 298 7.68 20.41 -10.63
N HIS A 299 8.44 19.44 -11.15
CA HIS A 299 8.28 18.91 -12.50
C HIS A 299 7.17 17.84 -12.61
N GLN A 300 6.58 17.40 -11.50
CA GLN A 300 5.48 16.44 -11.47
C GLN A 300 4.12 17.14 -11.35
N LEU A 301 4.12 18.41 -10.98
CA LEU A 301 2.97 19.27 -10.91
C LEU A 301 2.85 20.01 -12.24
N GLN A 302 1.89 19.68 -13.08
CA GLN A 302 1.75 20.25 -14.43
C GLN A 302 0.48 21.08 -14.62
N ALA A 303 -0.51 20.97 -13.73
CA ALA A 303 -1.72 21.76 -13.82
C ALA A 303 -1.48 23.25 -13.50
N ASP A 304 -2.30 24.12 -14.10
CA ASP A 304 -2.27 25.56 -13.84
C ASP A 304 -2.67 25.92 -12.41
N TYR A 305 -3.50 25.09 -11.78
CA TYR A 305 -3.96 25.24 -10.40
C TYR A 305 -3.56 24.04 -9.55
N LEU A 306 -3.17 24.32 -8.31
CA LEU A 306 -2.77 23.33 -7.32
C LEU A 306 -3.61 23.51 -6.07
N LEU A 307 -4.14 22.40 -5.55
CA LEU A 307 -4.65 22.28 -4.19
C LEU A 307 -3.55 21.67 -3.31
N THR A 308 -2.95 22.47 -2.42
CA THR A 308 -1.74 22.09 -1.70
C THR A 308 -1.71 22.60 -0.26
N SER A 309 -0.89 21.96 0.57
CA SER A 309 -0.51 22.44 1.91
C SER A 309 0.68 23.41 1.90
N ARG A 310 1.34 23.60 0.75
CA ARG A 310 2.46 24.52 0.59
C ARG A 310 2.02 25.99 0.70
N PRO A 311 2.88 26.88 1.25
CA PRO A 311 2.63 28.32 1.26
C PRO A 311 2.29 28.87 -0.14
N CYS A 312 1.28 29.72 -0.20
CA CYS A 312 0.80 30.36 -1.43
C CYS A 312 0.68 31.87 -1.22
N ARG A 313 1.02 32.67 -2.24
CA ARG A 313 0.95 34.14 -2.19
C ARG A 313 -0.44 34.69 -2.47
N GLN A 314 -1.12 34.12 -3.48
CA GLN A 314 -2.43 34.58 -3.96
C GLN A 314 -3.39 33.39 -4.13
N PRO A 315 -3.84 32.78 -3.02
CA PRO A 315 -4.80 31.68 -3.11
C PRO A 315 -6.14 32.16 -3.66
N VAL A 316 -6.73 31.38 -4.55
CA VAL A 316 -8.11 31.57 -5.04
C VAL A 316 -9.12 31.10 -3.99
N ALA A 317 -8.76 30.07 -3.23
CA ALA A 317 -9.49 29.63 -2.04
C ALA A 317 -8.52 29.06 -1.01
N THR A 318 -8.90 29.13 0.27
CA THR A 318 -8.14 28.55 1.38
C THR A 318 -9.04 27.74 2.29
N TYR A 319 -8.47 26.71 2.90
CA TYR A 319 -9.17 25.81 3.80
C TYR A 319 -8.37 25.59 5.10
N GLY A 320 -9.07 25.19 6.16
CA GLY A 320 -8.48 24.85 7.45
C GLY A 320 -7.76 23.50 7.47
N ARG A 321 -7.28 23.12 8.65
CA ARG A 321 -6.78 21.78 9.01
C ARG A 321 -7.47 21.31 10.30
N GLU A 322 -8.79 21.34 10.28
CA GLU A 322 -9.66 21.07 11.44
C GLU A 322 -10.42 19.73 11.30
N MET A 323 -10.70 19.31 10.06
CA MET A 323 -11.35 18.04 9.73
C MET A 323 -10.35 16.98 9.29
N TRP A 324 -10.75 15.71 9.39
CA TRP A 324 -9.91 14.54 9.15
C TRP A 324 -10.54 13.56 8.14
N PRO A 325 -9.81 13.10 7.10
CA PRO A 325 -8.43 13.46 6.71
C PRO A 325 -8.35 14.88 6.10
N LEU A 326 -7.18 15.30 5.58
CA LEU A 326 -6.96 16.69 5.11
C LEU A 326 -8.01 17.12 4.07
N GLU A 327 -8.37 16.23 3.16
CA GLU A 327 -9.39 16.37 2.12
C GLU A 327 -10.75 16.80 2.70
N ALA A 328 -11.08 16.36 3.92
CA ALA A 328 -12.35 16.67 4.55
C ALA A 328 -12.53 18.18 4.81
N ASN A 329 -11.44 18.94 4.97
CA ASN A 329 -11.49 20.40 5.09
C ASN A 329 -11.97 21.07 3.80
N VAL A 330 -11.55 20.51 2.66
CA VAL A 330 -11.94 21.01 1.33
C VAL A 330 -13.38 20.61 1.02
N ILE A 331 -13.74 19.36 1.30
CA ILE A 331 -15.10 18.83 1.13
C ILE A 331 -16.10 19.63 1.97
N GLY A 332 -15.77 19.87 3.25
CA GLY A 332 -16.62 20.61 4.18
C GLY A 332 -16.58 22.13 4.01
N GLY A 333 -15.74 22.67 3.11
CA GLY A 333 -15.56 24.12 2.96
C GLY A 333 -15.09 24.81 4.24
N VAL A 334 -14.27 24.14 5.05
CA VAL A 334 -13.82 24.65 6.35
C VAL A 334 -12.88 25.82 6.13
N ALA A 335 -13.27 27.00 6.58
CA ALA A 335 -12.44 28.19 6.48
C ALA A 335 -11.14 28.05 7.28
N GLY A 336 -10.04 28.53 6.70
CA GLY A 336 -8.73 28.57 7.33
C GLY A 336 -7.61 28.79 6.33
N THR A 337 -6.36 28.73 6.77
CA THR A 337 -5.16 29.00 5.96
C THR A 337 -4.21 27.81 5.87
N GLY A 338 -4.68 26.60 6.22
CA GLY A 338 -3.85 25.41 6.26
C GLY A 338 -3.66 24.75 4.89
N LEU A 339 -4.64 24.86 4.01
CA LEU A 339 -4.59 24.39 2.63
C LEU A 339 -4.96 25.53 1.70
N SER A 340 -4.40 25.53 0.50
CA SER A 340 -4.62 26.57 -0.51
C SER A 340 -4.90 25.95 -1.86
N LEU A 341 -5.91 26.47 -2.55
CA LEU A 341 -6.11 26.30 -3.98
C LEU A 341 -5.62 27.57 -4.67
N ALA A 342 -4.52 27.47 -5.43
CA ALA A 342 -3.86 28.62 -6.03
C ALA A 342 -3.34 28.29 -7.43
N ARG A 343 -3.01 29.32 -8.23
CA ARG A 343 -2.25 29.10 -9.47
C ARG A 343 -0.89 28.54 -9.11
N ARG A 344 -0.37 27.62 -9.91
CA ARG A 344 0.97 27.02 -9.73
C ARG A 344 2.07 28.07 -9.56
N ALA A 345 1.99 29.18 -10.32
CA ALA A 345 2.95 30.28 -10.24
C ALA A 345 2.97 31.02 -8.88
N ASP A 346 1.89 30.90 -8.09
CA ASP A 346 1.74 31.55 -6.79
C ASP A 346 2.10 30.62 -5.61
N VAL A 347 2.39 29.35 -5.88
CA VAL A 347 2.80 28.35 -4.88
C VAL A 347 4.31 28.37 -4.69
N ASP A 348 4.78 28.46 -3.44
CA ASP A 348 6.20 28.30 -3.14
C ASP A 348 6.58 26.81 -3.19
N LEU A 349 7.22 26.41 -4.29
CA LEU A 349 7.68 25.04 -4.53
C LEU A 349 9.13 24.79 -4.02
N SER A 350 9.68 25.69 -3.21
CA SER A 350 11.02 25.51 -2.65
C SER A 350 11.09 24.34 -1.66
N VAL A 351 12.30 23.82 -1.44
CA VAL A 351 12.56 22.80 -0.41
C VAL A 351 12.18 23.29 0.99
N ALA A 352 12.40 24.58 1.27
CA ALA A 352 12.04 25.19 2.54
C ALA A 352 10.52 25.19 2.75
N ALA A 353 9.75 25.59 1.73
CA ALA A 353 8.30 25.58 1.76
C ALA A 353 7.73 24.16 1.89
N THR A 354 8.33 23.18 1.20
CA THR A 354 7.97 21.76 1.34
C THR A 354 8.17 21.26 2.76
N ARG A 355 9.34 21.53 3.37
CA ARG A 355 9.60 21.13 4.77
C ARG A 355 8.66 21.81 5.75
N ALA A 356 8.35 23.09 5.52
CA ALA A 356 7.40 23.83 6.35
C ALA A 356 6.01 23.17 6.28
N ALA A 357 5.51 22.87 5.08
CA ALA A 357 4.23 22.19 4.87
C ALA A 357 4.18 20.78 5.51
N GLN A 358 5.25 20.01 5.40
CA GLN A 358 5.34 18.69 6.02
C GLN A 358 5.37 18.76 7.56
N GLY A 359 6.14 19.69 8.15
CA GLY A 359 6.15 19.88 9.60
C GLY A 359 4.81 20.39 10.14
N ASP A 360 4.10 21.17 9.33
CA ASP A 360 2.72 21.58 9.56
C ASP A 360 1.74 20.41 9.57
N ASN A 361 1.87 19.52 8.58
CA ASN A 361 1.11 18.28 8.52
C ASN A 361 1.42 17.39 9.73
N ASP A 362 2.67 17.27 10.19
CA ASP A 362 3.02 16.51 11.40
C ASP A 362 2.32 17.06 12.65
N ARG A 363 2.25 18.39 12.78
CA ARG A 363 1.49 19.04 13.87
C ARG A 363 0.01 18.73 13.78
N TYR A 364 -0.57 18.79 12.59
CA TYR A 364 -1.97 18.42 12.36
C TYR A 364 -2.24 16.93 12.67
N PHE A 365 -1.43 16.02 12.14
CA PHE A 365 -1.59 14.57 12.31
C PHE A 365 -1.35 14.10 13.76
N SER A 366 -0.51 14.80 14.52
CA SER A 366 -0.36 14.61 15.96
C SER A 366 -1.52 15.21 16.80
N ARG A 367 -2.54 15.78 16.15
CA ARG A 367 -3.66 16.53 16.74
C ARG A 367 -3.18 17.70 17.60
N TYR A 368 -2.13 18.38 17.14
CA TYR A 368 -1.45 19.48 17.83
C TYR A 368 -0.99 19.12 19.25
N ARG A 369 -0.87 17.83 19.56
CA ARG A 369 -0.39 17.35 20.85
C ARG A 369 1.13 17.46 20.85
N THR A 370 1.65 18.48 21.53
CA THR A 370 3.07 18.52 21.91
C THR A 370 3.38 17.35 22.87
N GLY A 371 4.63 16.87 22.86
CA GLY A 371 5.07 15.57 23.39
C GLY A 371 4.61 15.13 24.80
N GLU A 372 4.99 13.91 25.20
CA GLU A 372 4.45 13.17 26.36
C GLU A 372 4.28 13.95 27.68
N ALA A 373 5.12 14.95 27.94
CA ALA A 373 5.07 15.79 29.13
C ALA A 373 3.77 16.61 29.27
N GLY A 374 3.10 16.96 28.16
CA GLY A 374 1.83 17.70 28.17
C GLY A 374 0.61 16.82 28.43
N ARG A 375 0.61 15.59 27.87
CA ARG A 375 -0.51 14.63 27.95
C ARG A 375 -0.84 14.19 29.37
N ARG A 376 0.18 13.85 30.18
CA ARG A 376 -0.05 13.40 31.57
C ARG A 376 -0.56 14.53 32.48
N ARG A 377 -0.26 15.79 32.18
CA ARG A 377 -0.73 16.95 32.95
C ARG A 377 -2.19 17.28 32.64
N LEU A 378 -2.61 17.22 31.38
CA LEU A 378 -3.97 17.55 30.96
C LEU A 378 -5.00 16.53 31.52
N PHE A 379 -4.72 15.23 31.40
CA PHE A 379 -5.60 14.17 31.94
C PHE A 379 -5.68 14.20 33.47
N ARG A 380 -4.57 14.50 34.18
CA ARG A 380 -4.60 14.69 35.65
C ARG A 380 -5.38 15.95 36.07
N ARG A 381 -5.43 16.99 35.23
CA ARG A 381 -6.22 18.21 35.48
C ARG A 381 -7.72 17.96 35.25
N MET A 382 -8.08 17.25 34.17
CA MET A 382 -9.47 16.88 33.90
C MET A 382 -10.03 15.88 34.92
N GLY A 383 -9.24 14.89 35.37
CA GLY A 383 -9.66 13.97 36.43
C GLY A 383 -9.92 14.65 37.78
N ARG A 384 -9.23 15.76 38.09
CA ARG A 384 -9.49 16.57 39.29
C ARG A 384 -10.72 17.49 39.17
N LEU A 385 -11.10 17.84 37.95
CA LEU A 385 -12.32 18.62 37.67
C LEU A 385 -13.57 17.73 37.66
N LEU A 386 -13.45 16.48 37.20
CA LEU A 386 -14.54 15.51 37.17
C LEU A 386 -14.71 14.74 38.50
N GLY A 387 -13.71 14.78 39.39
CA GLY A 387 -13.75 14.14 40.73
C GLY A 387 -14.23 15.02 41.88
N ARG A 388 -14.86 16.17 41.61
CA ARG A 388 -15.42 17.08 42.64
C ARG A 388 -16.96 17.18 42.62
N GLY A 389 -17.63 16.21 42.02
CA GLY A 389 -19.10 16.09 41.99
C GLY A 389 -19.59 14.82 42.66
N GLY A 390 -19.10 14.51 43.86
CA GLY A 390 -19.61 13.47 44.74
C GLY A 390 -19.99 14.06 46.08
#